data_AF-A0A533SFH7-F1
#
_entry.id   AF-A0A533SFH7-F1
#
_cell.length_a   1.000
_cell.length_b   1.000
_cell.length_c   1.000
_cell.angle_alpha   90.00
_cell.angle_beta   90.00
_cell.angle_gamma   90.00
#
_symmetry.space_group_name_H-M   'P 1'
#
loop_
_entity.id
_entity.type
_entity.pdbx_description
1 polymer ?
#
loop_
_entity_poly.entity_id
_entity_poly.type
_entity_poly.pdbx_seq_one_letter_code
_entity_poly.pdbx_strand_id
1 'polypeptide(L)'
;MTSNLDTRRILIFLAFAFGIAWAGALAIALTGGLVGSPVLVPGLPYTLAFILTAVVYMGAPAVAHVLTRALTREGWQNVGLRPKLRRGWPFWLAAWFLPVVFTVLGAAVYFLIFPADFDPKLTYVQSLLDQYGTAGVAFTPLTLILIQTVQGVLLSPLLNGLFTFGEEFGWRAYLLPKLMPLGGRRAHVDHGGQYKGQRVGQAGHQDGAANQAAGEGDDQRAGPGDAEGEGQEDEDAAGIEI
;
A
#
# COMPACT_ATOMS: atom_id res chain seq x y z
N MET A 1 -9.54 -8.11 25.95
CA MET A 1 -10.41 -7.09 25.33
C MET A 1 -10.96 -7.65 24.04
N THR A 2 -12.26 -7.94 23.97
CA THR A 2 -12.94 -8.36 22.74
C THR A 2 -13.08 -7.12 21.85
N SER A 3 -12.10 -6.89 20.98
CA SER A 3 -12.21 -5.87 19.93
C SER A 3 -13.37 -6.24 19.02
N ASN A 4 -14.50 -5.55 19.17
CA ASN A 4 -15.63 -5.71 18.26
C ASN A 4 -15.20 -5.36 16.84
N LEU A 5 -15.53 -6.22 15.88
CA LEU A 5 -15.31 -5.99 14.47
C LEU A 5 -16.17 -4.79 14.03
N ASP A 6 -15.60 -3.85 13.27
CA ASP A 6 -16.40 -2.81 12.64
C ASP A 6 -17.05 -3.35 11.36
N THR A 7 -17.98 -4.29 11.53
CA THR A 7 -18.68 -5.00 10.45
C THR A 7 -19.36 -4.02 9.50
N ARG A 8 -19.90 -2.92 10.03
CA ARG A 8 -20.58 -1.90 9.22
C ARG A 8 -19.61 -1.28 8.21
N ARG A 9 -18.42 -0.83 8.65
CA ARG A 9 -17.43 -0.24 7.74
C ARG A 9 -16.88 -1.24 6.75
N ILE A 10 -16.67 -2.49 7.18
CA ILE A 10 -16.23 -3.57 6.30
C ILE A 10 -17.25 -3.80 5.18
N LEU A 11 -18.53 -3.93 5.53
CA LEU A 11 -19.59 -4.14 4.53
C LEU A 11 -19.73 -2.98 3.56
N ILE A 12 -19.63 -1.72 4.03
CA ILE A 12 -19.65 -0.54 3.16
C ILE A 12 -18.48 -0.57 2.18
N PHE A 13 -17.27 -0.87 2.66
CA PHE A 13 -16.09 -0.98 1.82
C PHE A 13 -16.22 -2.09 0.78
N LEU A 14 -16.65 -3.29 1.18
CA LEU A 14 -16.84 -4.40 0.25
C LEU A 14 -17.93 -4.08 -0.78
N ALA A 15 -19.03 -3.44 -0.37
CA ALA A 15 -20.08 -3.01 -1.29
C ALA A 15 -19.55 -2.02 -2.34
N PHE A 16 -18.72 -1.06 -1.96
CA PHE A 16 -18.09 -0.15 -2.94
C PHE A 16 -17.04 -0.87 -3.80
N ALA A 17 -16.16 -1.66 -3.21
CA ALA A 17 -15.07 -2.33 -3.94
C ALA A 17 -15.63 -3.30 -4.99
N PHE A 18 -16.55 -4.18 -4.58
CA PHE A 18 -17.20 -5.09 -5.51
C PHE A 18 -18.16 -4.36 -6.43
N GLY A 19 -18.93 -3.38 -5.95
CA GLY A 19 -19.87 -2.63 -6.78
C GLY A 19 -19.18 -1.91 -7.95
N ILE A 20 -18.06 -1.24 -7.69
CA ILE A 20 -17.27 -0.55 -8.73
C ILE A 20 -16.64 -1.56 -9.68
N ALA A 21 -16.03 -2.63 -9.15
CA ALA A 21 -15.40 -3.66 -9.98
C ALA A 21 -16.42 -4.37 -10.89
N TRP A 22 -17.58 -4.72 -10.36
CA TRP A 22 -18.66 -5.37 -11.12
C TRP A 22 -19.29 -4.43 -12.14
N ALA A 23 -19.46 -3.14 -11.82
CA ALA A 23 -19.89 -2.15 -12.79
C ALA A 23 -18.88 -2.01 -13.95
N GLY A 24 -17.58 -2.00 -13.64
CA GLY A 24 -16.52 -2.03 -14.65
C GLY A 24 -16.56 -3.30 -15.51
N ALA A 25 -16.71 -4.47 -14.90
CA ALA A 25 -16.83 -5.73 -15.63
C ALA A 25 -18.10 -5.79 -16.51
N LEU A 26 -19.22 -5.26 -16.03
CA LEU A 26 -20.45 -5.16 -16.82
C LEU A 26 -20.25 -4.24 -18.03
N ALA A 27 -19.59 -3.09 -17.85
CA ALA A 27 -19.27 -2.21 -18.96
C ALA A 27 -18.37 -2.90 -20.00
N ILE A 28 -17.38 -3.68 -19.57
CA ILE A 28 -16.54 -4.49 -20.46
C ILE A 28 -17.41 -5.50 -21.23
N ALA A 29 -18.29 -6.24 -20.53
CA ALA A 29 -19.16 -7.23 -21.15
C ALA A 29 -20.10 -6.61 -22.20
N LEU A 30 -20.68 -5.45 -21.90
CA LEU A 30 -21.59 -4.73 -22.80
C LEU A 30 -20.87 -4.06 -23.99
N THR A 31 -19.56 -3.86 -23.91
CA THR A 31 -18.75 -3.21 -24.95
C THR A 31 -17.93 -4.22 -25.75
N GLY A 32 -18.42 -5.45 -25.93
CA GLY A 32 -17.77 -6.46 -26.77
C GLY A 32 -16.80 -7.40 -26.03
N GLY A 33 -16.75 -7.34 -24.70
CA GLY A 33 -15.94 -8.23 -23.87
C GLY A 33 -14.44 -7.97 -23.99
N LEU A 34 -13.62 -8.92 -23.56
CA LEU A 34 -12.15 -8.78 -23.58
C LEU A 34 -11.55 -8.83 -24.99
N VAL A 35 -12.22 -9.49 -25.94
CA VAL A 35 -11.71 -9.75 -27.29
C VAL A 35 -12.28 -8.76 -28.31
N GLY A 36 -13.58 -8.48 -28.26
CA GLY A 36 -14.27 -7.60 -29.21
C GLY A 36 -14.36 -6.14 -28.77
N SER A 37 -13.54 -5.72 -27.81
CA SER A 37 -13.60 -4.37 -27.24
C SER A 37 -13.15 -3.31 -28.24
N PRO A 38 -13.80 -2.12 -28.29
CA PRO A 38 -13.36 -1.01 -29.10
C PRO A 38 -11.90 -0.65 -28.87
N VAL A 39 -11.16 -0.47 -29.96
CA VAL A 39 -9.80 0.09 -29.92
C VAL A 39 -9.90 1.59 -29.68
N LEU A 40 -9.21 2.08 -28.66
CA LEU A 40 -9.26 3.50 -28.28
C LEU A 40 -8.27 4.35 -29.07
N VAL A 41 -7.12 3.76 -29.44
CA VAL A 41 -6.07 4.45 -30.20
C VAL A 41 -5.74 3.63 -31.44
N PRO A 42 -6.06 4.12 -32.66
CA PRO A 42 -5.70 3.44 -33.89
C PRO A 42 -4.20 3.14 -33.96
N GLY A 43 -3.84 1.89 -34.26
CA GLY A 43 -2.45 1.46 -34.37
C GLY A 43 -1.76 1.08 -33.06
N LEU A 44 -2.43 1.21 -31.91
CA LEU A 44 -1.95 0.71 -30.62
C LEU A 44 -2.87 -0.41 -30.09
N PRO A 45 -2.34 -1.39 -29.34
CA PRO A 45 -3.13 -2.49 -28.79
C PRO A 45 -3.99 -2.09 -27.57
N TYR A 46 -4.28 -0.80 -27.39
CA TYR A 46 -5.04 -0.29 -26.23
C TYR A 46 -6.54 -0.29 -26.52
N THR A 47 -7.25 -1.22 -25.89
CA THR A 47 -8.70 -1.34 -25.99
C THR A 47 -9.40 -0.67 -24.81
N LEU A 48 -10.71 -0.43 -24.95
CA LEU A 48 -11.54 0.04 -23.85
C LEU A 48 -11.52 -0.95 -22.68
N ALA A 49 -11.58 -2.25 -22.96
CA ALA A 49 -11.48 -3.30 -21.95
C ALA A 49 -10.16 -3.24 -21.16
N PHE A 50 -9.04 -2.95 -21.83
CA PHE A 50 -7.74 -2.79 -21.18
C PHE A 50 -7.78 -1.65 -20.15
N ILE A 51 -8.28 -0.47 -20.53
CA ILE A 51 -8.36 0.69 -19.63
C ILE A 51 -9.35 0.46 -18.49
N LEU A 52 -10.53 -0.09 -18.77
CA LEU A 52 -11.53 -0.39 -17.74
C LEU A 52 -11.00 -1.41 -16.73
N THR A 53 -10.26 -2.42 -17.19
CA THR A 53 -9.65 -3.41 -16.30
C THR A 53 -8.55 -2.76 -15.44
N ALA A 54 -7.59 -2.09 -16.08
CA ALA A 54 -6.42 -1.54 -15.40
C ALA A 54 -6.79 -0.42 -14.41
N VAL A 55 -7.75 0.45 -14.76
CA VAL A 55 -8.08 1.65 -13.96
C VAL A 55 -9.28 1.41 -13.06
N VAL A 56 -10.39 0.90 -13.61
CA VAL A 56 -11.65 0.80 -12.85
C VAL A 56 -11.67 -0.48 -12.02
N TYR A 57 -11.36 -1.62 -12.63
CA TYR A 57 -11.44 -2.91 -11.94
C TYR A 57 -10.35 -3.04 -10.87
N MET A 58 -9.07 -2.86 -11.23
CA MET A 58 -7.96 -2.91 -10.26
C MET A 58 -7.96 -1.72 -9.29
N GLY A 59 -8.41 -0.55 -9.71
CA GLY A 59 -8.50 0.64 -8.87
C GLY A 59 -9.69 0.67 -7.92
N ALA A 60 -10.67 -0.22 -8.08
CA ALA A 60 -11.89 -0.26 -7.28
C ALA A 60 -11.64 -0.28 -5.75
N PRO A 61 -10.67 -1.05 -5.21
CA PRO A 61 -10.42 -1.10 -3.76
C PRO A 61 -9.89 0.24 -3.22
N ALA A 62 -9.04 0.94 -3.99
CA ALA A 62 -8.55 2.26 -3.60
C ALA A 62 -9.69 3.28 -3.55
N VAL A 63 -10.54 3.30 -4.57
CA VAL A 63 -11.70 4.20 -4.60
C VAL A 63 -12.66 3.86 -3.46
N ALA A 64 -12.94 2.58 -3.22
CA ALA A 64 -13.76 2.12 -2.12
C ALA A 64 -13.21 2.53 -0.75
N HIS A 65 -11.89 2.49 -0.56
CA HIS A 65 -11.23 2.97 0.66
C HIS A 65 -11.51 4.47 0.87
N VAL A 66 -11.28 5.30 -0.15
CA VAL A 66 -11.54 6.75 -0.08
C VAL A 66 -13.02 7.02 0.22
N LEU A 67 -13.92 6.40 -0.55
CA LEU A 67 -15.38 6.59 -0.40
C LEU A 67 -15.89 6.13 0.95
N THR A 68 -15.41 4.99 1.46
CA THR A 68 -15.83 4.48 2.76
C THR A 68 -15.38 5.42 3.87
N ARG A 69 -14.15 5.95 3.83
CA ARG A 69 -13.69 6.94 4.82
C ARG A 69 -14.48 8.24 4.73
N ALA A 70 -14.77 8.72 3.52
CA ALA A 70 -15.60 9.91 3.33
C ALA A 70 -17.01 9.72 3.90
N LEU A 71 -17.67 8.59 3.62
CA LEU A 71 -19.02 8.30 4.08
C LEU A 71 -19.09 8.06 5.59
N THR A 72 -18.11 7.36 6.15
CA THR A 72 -18.06 7.01 7.58
C THR A 72 -17.35 8.06 8.43
N ARG A 73 -16.95 9.18 7.80
CA ARG A 73 -16.18 10.29 8.38
C ARG A 73 -14.97 9.82 9.19
N GLU A 74 -14.30 8.79 8.67
CA GLU A 74 -13.09 8.23 9.27
C GLU A 74 -11.89 9.15 8.96
N GLY A 75 -11.11 9.51 9.98
CA GLY A 75 -9.89 10.29 9.78
C GLY A 75 -8.81 9.52 9.02
N TRP A 76 -7.74 10.21 8.61
CA TRP A 76 -6.60 9.66 7.86
C TRP A 76 -5.44 9.18 8.75
N GLN A 77 -5.72 8.78 9.99
CA GLN A 77 -4.71 8.25 10.88
C GLN A 77 -4.39 6.78 10.51
N ASN A 78 -3.12 6.38 10.66
CA ASN A 78 -2.63 5.00 10.50
C ASN A 78 -2.90 4.31 9.15
N VAL A 79 -2.87 5.05 8.04
CA VAL A 79 -3.10 4.49 6.67
C VAL A 79 -1.93 3.62 6.18
N GLY A 80 -0.87 3.45 6.96
CA GLY A 80 0.24 2.54 6.60
C GLY A 80 1.08 2.97 5.40
N LEU A 81 0.85 4.16 4.83
CA LEU A 81 1.54 4.73 3.66
C LEU A 81 3.03 5.08 3.89
N ARG A 82 3.66 4.59 4.96
CA ARG A 82 5.05 4.89 5.29
C ARG A 82 5.94 3.70 4.90
N PRO A 83 6.55 3.70 3.70
CA PRO A 83 7.42 2.62 3.30
C PRO A 83 8.68 2.61 4.19
N LYS A 84 8.94 1.49 4.86
CA LYS A 84 10.11 1.31 5.75
C LYS A 84 11.32 0.79 4.95
N LEU A 85 11.85 1.58 4.01
CA LEU A 85 12.88 1.13 3.05
C LEU A 85 14.15 0.59 3.74
N ARG A 86 14.59 1.23 4.82
CA ARG A 86 15.88 0.91 5.48
C ARG A 86 15.98 -0.49 6.10
N ARG A 87 14.85 -1.11 6.47
CA ARG A 87 14.84 -2.46 7.10
C ARG A 87 14.31 -3.55 6.15
N GLY A 88 13.73 -3.14 5.01
CA GLY A 88 13.03 -4.03 4.10
C GLY A 88 13.82 -4.47 2.87
N TRP A 89 15.04 -3.97 2.64
CA TRP A 89 15.75 -4.15 1.36
C TRP A 89 15.87 -5.60 0.85
N PRO A 90 16.06 -6.65 1.70
CA PRO A 90 16.08 -8.02 1.21
C PRO A 90 14.71 -8.46 0.68
N PHE A 91 13.63 -7.97 1.29
CA PHE A 91 12.26 -8.25 0.84
C PHE A 91 11.91 -7.51 -0.44
N TRP A 92 12.46 -6.30 -0.64
CA TRP A 92 12.33 -5.59 -1.92
C TRP A 92 13.04 -6.34 -3.05
N LEU A 93 14.26 -6.81 -2.82
CA LEU A 93 14.97 -7.65 -3.80
C LEU A 93 14.24 -8.97 -4.05
N ALA A 94 13.75 -9.63 -3.01
CA ALA A 94 12.94 -10.83 -3.17
C ALA A 94 11.68 -10.55 -3.99
N ALA A 95 10.91 -9.51 -3.68
CA ALA A 95 9.72 -9.15 -4.45
C ALA A 95 10.04 -8.83 -5.92
N TRP A 96 11.23 -8.29 -6.21
CA TRP A 96 11.66 -7.94 -7.56
C TRP A 96 12.12 -9.15 -8.38
N PHE A 97 12.99 -9.98 -7.83
CA PHE A 97 13.67 -11.05 -8.57
C PHE A 97 13.05 -12.44 -8.39
N LEU A 98 12.35 -12.68 -7.28
CA LEU A 98 11.76 -13.99 -7.01
C LEU A 98 10.69 -14.39 -8.05
N PRO A 99 9.83 -13.48 -8.58
CA PRO A 99 8.93 -13.81 -9.68
C PRO A 99 9.68 -14.27 -10.94
N VAL A 100 10.83 -13.67 -11.23
CA VAL A 100 11.68 -14.04 -12.39
C VAL A 100 12.22 -15.44 -12.21
N VAL A 101 12.77 -15.74 -11.02
CA VAL A 101 13.28 -17.07 -10.67
C VAL A 101 12.17 -18.11 -10.78
N PHE A 102 10.99 -17.85 -10.21
CA PHE A 102 9.86 -18.78 -10.30
C PHE A 102 9.32 -18.95 -11.72
N THR A 103 9.38 -17.92 -12.56
CA THR A 103 8.99 -18.02 -13.97
C THR A 103 9.92 -18.98 -14.72
N VAL A 104 11.24 -18.83 -14.52
CA VAL A 104 12.24 -19.72 -15.15
C VAL A 104 12.12 -21.15 -14.61
N LEU A 105 11.96 -21.32 -13.30
CA LEU A 105 11.76 -22.64 -12.70
C LEU A 105 10.46 -23.30 -13.19
N GLY A 106 9.37 -22.54 -13.27
CA GLY A 106 8.09 -23.02 -13.79
C GLY A 106 8.20 -23.45 -15.25
N ALA A 107 8.88 -22.65 -16.08
CA ALA A 107 9.16 -23.01 -17.47
C ALA A 107 10.02 -24.28 -17.58
N ALA A 108 11.07 -24.40 -16.77
CA ALA A 108 11.92 -25.60 -16.77
C ALA A 108 11.11 -26.85 -16.38
N VAL A 109 10.30 -26.78 -15.32
CA VAL A 109 9.43 -27.88 -14.91
C VAL A 109 8.41 -28.22 -16.00
N TYR A 110 7.82 -27.20 -16.65
CA TYR A 110 6.90 -27.40 -17.76
C TYR A 110 7.53 -28.20 -18.90
N PHE A 111 8.71 -27.80 -19.38
CA PHE A 111 9.39 -28.50 -20.49
C PHE A 111 9.96 -29.87 -20.09
N LEU A 112 10.20 -30.13 -18.81
CA LEU A 112 10.51 -31.48 -18.33
C LEU A 112 9.31 -32.42 -18.43
N ILE A 113 8.09 -31.90 -18.21
CA ILE A 113 6.85 -32.68 -18.31
C ILE A 113 6.40 -32.79 -19.79
N PHE A 114 6.58 -31.72 -20.56
CA PHE A 114 6.18 -31.61 -21.97
C PHE A 114 7.39 -31.29 -22.87
N PRO A 115 8.31 -32.25 -23.08
CA PRO A 115 9.54 -32.02 -23.85
C PRO A 115 9.27 -31.76 -25.34
N ALA A 116 8.12 -32.21 -25.87
CA ALA A 116 7.74 -31.99 -27.26
C ALA A 116 7.48 -30.50 -27.59
N ASP A 117 7.10 -29.70 -26.60
CA ASP A 117 6.84 -28.26 -26.76
C ASP A 117 8.13 -27.43 -26.71
N PHE A 118 9.26 -28.02 -26.30
CA PHE A 118 10.52 -27.32 -26.20
C PHE A 118 11.10 -27.06 -27.59
N ASP A 119 11.20 -25.78 -27.95
CA ASP A 119 11.78 -25.34 -29.22
C ASP A 119 13.22 -24.83 -29.01
N PRO A 120 14.25 -25.70 -29.14
CA PRO A 120 15.65 -25.29 -28.97
C PRO A 120 16.14 -24.33 -30.06
N LYS A 121 15.43 -24.27 -31.19
CA LYS A 121 15.78 -23.38 -32.30
C LYS A 121 15.16 -22.00 -32.13
N LEU A 122 14.26 -21.78 -31.17
CA LEU A 122 13.56 -20.50 -30.99
C LEU A 122 12.86 -20.03 -32.28
N THR A 123 12.28 -20.98 -33.02
CA THR A 123 11.61 -20.80 -34.31
C THR A 123 10.55 -19.70 -34.25
N TYR A 124 9.76 -19.64 -33.17
CA TYR A 124 8.79 -18.57 -32.98
C TYR A 124 9.45 -17.19 -32.85
N VAL A 125 10.53 -17.09 -32.07
CA VAL A 125 11.28 -15.83 -31.89
C VAL A 125 11.93 -15.39 -33.20
N GLN A 126 12.45 -16.33 -34.00
CA GLN A 126 12.94 -16.05 -35.34
C GLN A 126 11.82 -15.48 -36.22
N SER A 127 10.62 -16.07 -36.21
CA SER A 127 9.50 -15.55 -36.98
C SER A 127 9.07 -14.13 -36.58
N LEU A 128 9.22 -13.77 -35.30
CA LEU A 128 8.98 -12.40 -34.83
C LEU A 128 10.06 -11.44 -35.33
N LEU A 129 11.33 -11.86 -35.33
CA LEU A 129 12.42 -11.04 -35.87
C LEU A 129 12.25 -10.82 -37.38
N ASP A 130 11.79 -11.81 -38.12
CA ASP A 130 11.53 -11.67 -39.56
C ASP A 130 10.34 -10.73 -39.84
N GLN A 131 9.34 -10.71 -38.97
CA GLN A 131 8.16 -9.84 -39.10
C GLN A 131 8.40 -8.39 -38.67
N TYR A 132 9.16 -8.17 -37.60
CA TYR A 132 9.34 -6.86 -36.96
C TYR A 132 10.76 -6.30 -37.09
N GLY A 133 11.69 -7.05 -37.67
CA GLY A 133 13.06 -6.61 -37.90
C GLY A 133 13.09 -5.43 -38.87
N THR A 134 13.49 -4.26 -38.36
CA THR A 134 13.76 -3.10 -39.20
C THR A 134 15.03 -3.34 -40.02
N ALA A 135 14.97 -3.04 -41.32
CA ALA A 135 16.12 -3.09 -42.21
C ALA A 135 17.25 -2.19 -41.67
N GLY A 136 18.23 -2.79 -40.99
CA GLY A 136 19.44 -2.09 -40.52
C GLY A 136 20.01 -2.54 -39.18
N VAL A 137 19.24 -3.23 -38.31
CA VAL A 137 19.75 -3.74 -37.02
C VAL A 137 19.43 -5.23 -36.89
N ALA A 138 20.44 -6.07 -37.14
CA ALA A 138 20.30 -7.51 -36.99
C ALA A 138 20.41 -7.90 -35.50
N PHE A 139 19.28 -8.23 -34.88
CA PHE A 139 19.27 -8.87 -33.56
C PHE A 139 19.29 -10.39 -33.71
N THR A 140 20.07 -11.08 -32.88
CA THR A 140 19.92 -12.52 -32.72
C THR A 140 18.68 -12.83 -31.86
N PRO A 141 18.05 -14.01 -32.00
CA PRO A 141 16.94 -14.43 -31.13
C PRO A 141 17.27 -14.31 -29.64
N LEU A 142 18.50 -14.68 -29.26
CA LEU A 142 18.97 -14.58 -27.88
C LEU A 142 19.07 -13.12 -27.42
N THR A 143 19.57 -12.23 -28.28
CA THR A 143 19.64 -10.79 -27.98
C THR A 143 18.26 -10.21 -27.73
N LEU A 144 17.26 -10.58 -28.55
CA LEU A 144 15.88 -10.13 -28.35
C LEU A 144 15.31 -10.61 -27.01
N ILE A 145 15.49 -11.89 -26.67
CA ILE A 145 15.06 -12.47 -25.40
C ILE A 145 15.72 -11.72 -24.24
N LEU A 146 17.02 -11.46 -24.31
CA LEU A 146 17.75 -10.73 -23.26
C LEU A 146 17.22 -9.31 -23.09
N ILE A 147 17.02 -8.57 -24.19
CA ILE A 147 16.48 -7.20 -24.13
C ILE A 147 15.08 -7.21 -23.51
N GLN A 148 14.17 -8.08 -23.98
CA GLN A 148 12.82 -8.19 -23.45
C GLN A 148 12.80 -8.62 -21.98
N THR A 149 13.71 -9.51 -21.58
CA THR A 149 13.84 -9.94 -20.19
C THR A 149 14.32 -8.79 -19.32
N VAL A 150 15.37 -8.07 -19.73
CA VAL A 150 15.88 -6.92 -18.97
C VAL A 150 14.82 -5.83 -18.86
N GLN A 151 14.14 -5.50 -19.96
CA GLN A 151 13.04 -4.54 -19.93
C GLN A 151 11.91 -5.01 -19.03
N GLY A 152 11.50 -6.28 -19.11
CA GLY A 152 10.47 -6.86 -18.26
C GLY A 152 10.85 -6.78 -16.78
N VAL A 153 12.07 -7.17 -16.43
CA VAL A 153 12.54 -7.14 -15.03
C VAL A 153 12.64 -5.73 -14.48
N LEU A 154 13.05 -4.74 -15.30
CA LEU A 154 13.22 -3.37 -14.82
C LEU A 154 11.92 -2.56 -14.83
N LEU A 155 11.13 -2.67 -15.90
CA LEU A 155 9.95 -1.83 -16.13
C LEU A 155 8.69 -2.44 -15.52
N SER A 156 8.53 -3.77 -15.54
CA SER A 156 7.28 -4.41 -15.10
C SER A 156 6.93 -4.08 -13.65
N PRO A 157 7.84 -4.17 -12.66
CA PRO A 157 7.49 -3.84 -11.28
C PRO A 157 7.12 -2.37 -11.08
N LEU A 158 7.70 -1.46 -11.87
CA LEU A 158 7.40 -0.02 -11.80
C LEU A 158 6.02 0.28 -12.41
N LEU A 159 5.75 -0.25 -13.60
CA LEU A 159 4.49 -0.04 -14.31
C LEU A 159 3.32 -0.72 -13.57
N ASN A 160 3.51 -1.96 -13.12
CA ASN A 160 2.50 -2.68 -12.34
C ASN A 160 2.40 -2.17 -10.90
N GLY A 161 3.48 -1.57 -10.37
CA GLY A 161 3.50 -0.98 -9.03
C GLY A 161 2.39 0.05 -8.83
N LEU A 162 2.08 0.85 -9.85
CA LEU A 162 1.00 1.83 -9.78
C LEU A 162 -0.39 1.18 -9.65
N PHE A 163 -0.66 0.14 -10.45
CA PHE A 163 -1.95 -0.55 -10.44
C PHE A 163 -2.13 -1.40 -9.18
N THR A 164 -1.10 -2.16 -8.82
CA THR A 164 -1.06 -2.95 -7.58
C THR A 164 -1.11 -2.07 -6.33
N PHE A 165 -0.58 -0.84 -6.36
CA PHE A 165 -0.73 0.10 -5.26
C PHE A 165 -2.20 0.40 -4.96
N GLY A 166 -3.07 0.53 -5.97
CA GLY A 166 -4.50 0.76 -5.76
C GLY A 166 -5.16 -0.38 -4.99
N GLU A 167 -4.85 -1.61 -5.37
CA GLU A 167 -5.31 -2.82 -4.67
C GLU A 167 -4.75 -2.87 -3.24
N GLU A 168 -3.45 -2.66 -3.07
CA GLU A 168 -2.79 -2.72 -1.78
C GLU A 168 -3.27 -1.62 -0.82
N PHE A 169 -3.58 -0.43 -1.35
CA PHE A 169 -4.17 0.67 -0.61
C PHE A 169 -5.55 0.29 -0.07
N GLY A 170 -6.43 -0.28 -0.89
CA GLY A 170 -7.73 -0.74 -0.42
C GLY A 170 -7.63 -1.93 0.54
N TRP A 171 -7.01 -3.02 0.09
CA TRP A 171 -7.04 -4.29 0.82
C TRP A 171 -6.18 -4.27 2.08
N ARG A 172 -4.91 -3.86 1.97
CA ARG A 172 -4.00 -3.89 3.12
C ARG A 172 -4.09 -2.66 3.99
N ALA A 173 -4.28 -1.46 3.43
CA ALA A 173 -4.34 -0.25 4.25
C ALA A 173 -5.74 0.04 4.83
N TYR A 174 -6.82 -0.52 4.27
CA TYR A 174 -8.17 -0.36 4.84
C TYR A 174 -8.78 -1.63 5.44
N LEU A 175 -8.85 -2.72 4.67
CA LEU A 175 -9.58 -3.93 5.08
C LEU A 175 -8.81 -4.74 6.13
N LEU A 176 -7.51 -5.00 5.91
CA LEU A 176 -6.70 -5.84 6.80
C LEU A 176 -6.75 -5.38 8.27
N PRO A 177 -6.55 -4.09 8.61
CA PRO A 177 -6.56 -3.64 10.00
C PRO A 177 -7.92 -3.84 10.68
N LYS A 178 -9.00 -3.79 9.90
CA LYS A 178 -10.37 -3.99 10.39
C LYS A 178 -10.71 -5.47 10.60
N LEU A 179 -10.00 -6.37 9.94
CA LEU A 179 -10.13 -7.83 10.13
C LEU A 179 -9.19 -8.38 11.20
N MET A 180 -8.09 -7.69 11.54
CA MET A 180 -7.16 -8.10 12.60
C MET A 180 -7.81 -8.50 13.96
N PRO A 181 -8.92 -7.88 14.41
CA PRO A 181 -9.67 -8.32 15.58
C PRO A 181 -10.12 -9.78 15.59
N LEU A 182 -10.26 -10.43 14.43
CA LEU A 182 -10.66 -11.84 14.31
C LEU A 182 -9.54 -12.83 14.70
N GLY A 183 -8.35 -12.32 15.03
CA GLY A 183 -7.14 -13.09 15.30
C GLY A 183 -6.31 -13.26 14.03
N GLY A 184 -5.04 -12.86 14.05
CA GLY A 184 -4.11 -13.16 12.95
C GLY A 184 -3.96 -14.67 12.84
N ARG A 185 -4.10 -15.33 11.70
CA ARG A 185 -4.63 -16.70 11.46
C ARG A 185 -6.01 -16.65 10.83
N ARG A 186 -7.10 -16.25 11.50
CA ARG A 186 -8.41 -16.09 10.82
C ARG A 186 -8.40 -14.88 9.88
N ALA A 187 -7.89 -13.75 10.35
CA ALA A 187 -7.61 -12.59 9.51
C ALA A 187 -6.52 -12.83 8.44
N HIS A 188 -5.77 -13.94 8.52
CA HIS A 188 -4.74 -14.30 7.54
C HIS A 188 -5.21 -15.39 6.56
N VAL A 189 -6.18 -16.21 6.93
CA VAL A 189 -6.85 -17.18 6.05
C VAL A 189 -7.88 -16.45 5.18
N ASP A 190 -8.55 -15.44 5.75
CA ASP A 190 -9.47 -14.58 5.00
C ASP A 190 -8.75 -13.49 4.16
N HIS A 191 -7.45 -13.24 4.40
CA HIS A 191 -6.68 -12.16 3.73
C HIS A 191 -5.40 -12.64 3.00
N GLY A 192 -4.90 -13.85 3.27
CA GLY A 192 -3.75 -14.44 2.58
C GLY A 192 -2.39 -13.75 2.87
N GLY A 193 -1.67 -14.19 3.92
CA GLY A 193 -0.21 -13.98 4.02
C GLY A 193 0.34 -13.31 5.28
N GLN A 194 1.58 -13.68 5.62
CA GLN A 194 2.20 -13.71 6.95
C GLN A 194 2.65 -12.34 7.53
N TYR A 195 2.55 -12.18 8.87
CA TYR A 195 3.38 -11.23 9.62
C TYR A 195 4.02 -11.84 10.87
N LYS A 196 5.32 -11.60 11.03
CA LYS A 196 6.08 -11.87 12.26
C LYS A 196 5.97 -10.64 13.17
N GLY A 197 5.47 -10.86 14.38
CA GLY A 197 4.96 -9.85 15.30
C GLY A 197 5.81 -8.59 15.48
N GLN A 198 5.16 -7.43 15.33
CA GLN A 198 5.66 -6.15 15.80
C GLN A 198 4.93 -5.85 17.12
N ARG A 199 5.59 -6.12 18.26
CA ARG A 199 5.14 -5.63 19.57
C ARG A 199 5.14 -4.11 19.51
N VAL A 200 3.96 -3.51 19.50
CA VAL A 200 3.78 -2.07 19.71
C VAL A 200 4.02 -1.83 21.19
N GLY A 201 5.06 -1.05 21.51
CA GLY A 201 5.30 -0.57 22.86
C GLY A 201 4.14 0.32 23.30
N GLN A 202 3.34 -0.17 24.22
CA GLN A 202 2.56 0.68 25.11
C GLN A 202 3.43 0.93 26.35
N ALA A 203 4.13 2.05 26.34
CA ALA A 203 4.66 2.67 27.54
C ALA A 203 4.58 4.19 27.31
N GLY A 204 3.77 4.89 28.10
CA GLY A 204 3.66 6.34 28.03
C GLY A 204 2.25 6.92 28.07
N HIS A 205 1.29 6.31 28.77
CA HIS A 205 0.03 7.02 29.09
C HIS A 205 -0.63 6.56 30.40
N GLN A 206 0.14 6.45 31.49
CA GLN A 206 -0.44 6.26 32.84
C GLN A 206 0.15 7.13 33.96
N ASP A 207 1.13 8.00 33.71
CA ASP A 207 1.76 8.77 34.81
C ASP A 207 1.15 10.17 35.06
N GLY A 208 0.02 10.52 34.44
CA GLY A 208 -0.59 11.85 34.55
C GLY A 208 -1.78 11.98 35.51
N ALA A 209 -2.39 10.88 35.96
CA ALA A 209 -3.67 10.91 36.65
C ALA A 209 -3.60 10.74 38.18
N ALA A 210 -2.40 10.54 38.74
CA ALA A 210 -2.23 10.27 40.18
C ALA A 210 -1.85 11.50 41.03
N ASN A 211 -1.64 12.68 40.43
CA ASN A 211 -1.12 13.85 41.15
C ASN A 211 -2.09 15.05 41.24
N GLN A 212 -3.39 14.83 41.04
CA GLN A 212 -4.43 15.89 41.16
C GLN A 212 -5.50 15.60 42.22
N ALA A 213 -5.34 14.55 43.05
CA ALA A 213 -6.31 14.18 44.08
C ALA A 213 -5.80 14.38 45.52
N ALA A 214 -4.73 15.17 45.71
CA ALA A 214 -4.16 15.47 47.03
C ALA A 214 -3.88 16.98 47.15
N GLY A 215 -4.92 17.77 47.40
CA GLY A 215 -4.77 19.21 47.56
C GLY A 215 -6.07 19.96 47.80
N GLU A 216 -7.02 19.39 48.55
CA GLU A 216 -8.23 20.10 48.98
C GLU A 216 -8.65 19.58 50.36
N GLY A 217 -8.42 20.39 51.39
CA GLY A 217 -8.85 20.12 52.76
C GLY A 217 -8.11 20.96 53.81
N ASP A 218 -8.82 21.97 54.34
CA ASP A 218 -8.65 22.66 55.63
C ASP A 218 -7.30 23.35 55.96
N ASP A 219 -7.32 24.68 56.16
CA ASP A 219 -7.67 25.24 57.48
C ASP A 219 -7.76 26.79 57.42
N GLN A 220 -8.81 27.34 58.01
CA GLN A 220 -9.01 28.78 58.25
C GLN A 220 -8.72 29.06 59.73
N ARG A 221 -7.87 30.06 60.06
CA ARG A 221 -8.13 30.99 61.19
C ARG A 221 -7.06 32.10 61.37
N ALA A 222 -7.60 33.31 61.55
CA ALA A 222 -7.17 34.42 62.41
C ALA A 222 -5.92 35.27 62.07
N GLY A 223 -6.13 36.57 61.80
CA GLY A 223 -5.17 37.66 62.09
C GLY A 223 -5.40 38.25 63.50
N PRO A 224 -5.01 39.50 63.83
CA PRO A 224 -4.10 40.46 63.17
C PRO A 224 -2.98 40.98 64.12
N GLY A 225 -2.07 41.85 63.64
CA GLY A 225 -1.15 42.57 64.54
C GLY A 225 -0.01 43.33 63.84
N ASP A 226 0.01 44.63 64.07
CA ASP A 226 0.89 45.68 63.53
C ASP A 226 2.37 45.57 63.99
N ALA A 227 3.31 46.08 63.18
CA ALA A 227 4.49 46.81 63.65
C ALA A 227 5.28 47.46 62.49
N GLU A 228 5.52 48.76 62.64
CA GLU A 228 6.33 49.68 61.84
C GLU A 228 7.85 49.54 62.12
N GLY A 229 8.69 50.21 61.31
CA GLY A 229 10.11 50.51 61.59
C GLY A 229 11.00 50.32 60.36
N GLU A 230 11.35 51.38 59.61
CA GLU A 230 12.64 52.12 59.67
C GLU A 230 13.87 51.22 59.36
N GLY A 231 14.83 51.50 58.47
CA GLY A 231 15.26 52.67 57.69
C GLY A 231 16.61 52.32 57.01
N GLN A 232 17.24 53.33 56.39
CA GLN A 232 18.60 53.38 55.78
C GLN A 232 18.74 52.77 54.37
N GLU A 233 18.86 53.56 53.30
CA GLU A 233 19.90 54.56 52.88
C GLU A 233 21.14 53.93 52.23
N ASP A 234 21.50 54.56 51.11
CA ASP A 234 22.79 54.60 50.40
C ASP A 234 23.25 53.33 49.66
N GLU A 235 23.88 53.38 48.48
CA GLU A 235 24.27 54.44 47.55
C GLU A 235 24.68 53.72 46.25
N ASP A 236 24.78 54.49 45.17
CA ASP A 236 25.77 54.30 44.11
C ASP A 236 25.67 53.18 43.06
N ALA A 237 25.30 53.65 41.86
CA ALA A 237 26.22 53.89 40.74
C ALA A 237 25.96 53.10 39.45
N ALA A 238 25.77 53.89 38.39
CA ALA A 238 26.10 53.67 36.98
C ALA A 238 25.39 52.48 36.28
N GLY A 239 24.70 52.63 35.17
CA GLY A 239 24.89 53.59 34.08
C GLY A 239 25.03 52.83 32.76
N ILE A 240 24.07 53.06 31.86
CA ILE A 240 24.19 53.11 30.38
C ILE A 240 24.18 51.78 29.59
N GLU A 241 23.19 51.73 28.67
CA GLU A 241 23.10 51.19 27.28
C GLU A 241 24.13 50.14 26.83
N ILE A 242 23.77 49.08 26.09
CA ILE A 242 23.10 49.02 24.77
C ILE A 242 22.29 47.72 24.64
#